data_AF-V9LKN7-F1
#
_entry.id   AF-V9LKN7-F1
#
_cell.length_a   1.000
_cell.length_b   1.000
_cell.length_c   1.000
_cell.angle_alpha   90.00
_cell.angle_beta   90.00
_cell.angle_gamma   90.00
#
_symmetry.space_group_name_H-M   'P 1'
#
loop_
_entity.id
_entity.type
_entity.pdbx_description
1 polymer ?
#
loop_
_entity_poly.entity_id
_entity_poly.type
_entity_poly.pdbx_seq_one_letter_code
_entity_poly.pdbx_strand_id
1 'polypeptide(L)' 'MAELHIIGQITGASGFPQQNLFCKWGIHAGCAWKLLSGSVEGRTQVDSPENEPIAHWSHPLDIHYATKGLQGICSTV' A
#
# COMPACT_ATOMS: atom_id res chain seq x y z
N MET A 1 19.70 14.89 2.81
CA MET A 1 18.25 14.61 2.78
C MET A 1 18.09 13.45 1.82
N ALA A 2 17.45 12.36 2.25
CA ALA A 2 17.23 11.20 1.39
C ALA A 2 15.74 11.08 1.08
N GLU A 3 15.42 10.68 -0.14
CA GLU A 3 14.06 10.54 -0.65
C GLU A 3 13.83 9.06 -1.02
N LEU A 4 12.59 8.60 -0.83
CA LEU A 4 12.15 7.25 -1.14
C LEU A 4 10.86 7.33 -1.95
N HIS A 5 10.89 6.74 -3.14
CA HIS A 5 9.73 6.59 -4.00
C HIS A 5 9.31 5.12 -3.98
N ILE A 6 8.06 4.86 -3.59
CA ILE A 6 7.44 3.53 -3.63
C ILE A 6 6.42 3.58 -4.75
N ILE A 7 6.74 2.95 -5.87
CA ILE A 7 5.89 2.90 -7.06
C ILE A 7 5.60 1.44 -7.38
N GLY A 8 4.32 1.10 -7.53
CA GLY A 8 3.90 -0.26 -7.79
C GLY A 8 2.39 -0.39 -7.87
N GLN A 9 1.89 -1.59 -7.62
CA GLN A 9 0.47 -1.86 -7.63
C GLN A 9 0.11 -3.02 -6.69
N ILE A 10 -1.11 -3.00 -6.16
CA ILE A 10 -1.73 -4.15 -5.51
C ILE A 10 -2.36 -5.00 -6.61
N THR A 11 -1.73 -6.13 -6.93
CA THR A 11 -2.12 -6.98 -8.06
C THR A 11 -3.49 -7.62 -7.86
N GLY A 12 -3.72 -8.24 -6.72
CA GLY A 12 -4.94 -8.99 -6.48
C GLY A 12 -4.88 -9.87 -5.24
N ALA A 13 -5.91 -10.69 -5.07
CA ALA A 13 -6.00 -11.68 -3.99
C ALA A 13 -6.70 -12.96 -4.48
N SER A 14 -6.34 -14.10 -3.88
CA SER A 14 -6.91 -15.41 -4.22
C SER A 14 -7.28 -16.18 -2.94
N GLY A 15 -8.11 -17.23 -3.09
CA GLY A 15 -8.48 -18.11 -1.97
C GLY A 15 -9.61 -17.59 -1.08
N PHE A 16 -10.40 -16.62 -1.55
CA PHE A 16 -11.58 -16.12 -0.85
C PHE A 16 -12.86 -16.80 -1.37
N PRO A 17 -13.82 -17.12 -0.49
CA PRO A 17 -15.07 -17.79 -0.87
C PRO A 17 -16.09 -16.85 -1.54
N GLN A 18 -15.87 -15.54 -1.44
CA GLN A 18 -16.77 -14.49 -1.95
C GLN A 18 -16.19 -13.88 -3.21
N GLN A 19 -17.06 -13.52 -4.16
CA GLN A 19 -16.65 -12.94 -5.44
C GLN A 19 -16.43 -11.42 -5.32
N ASN A 20 -17.29 -10.69 -4.60
CA ASN A 20 -17.16 -9.23 -4.43
C ASN A 20 -16.06 -8.86 -3.43
N LEU A 21 -14.83 -8.66 -3.91
CA LEU A 21 -13.66 -8.40 -3.07
C LEU A 21 -13.07 -7.02 -3.32
N PHE A 22 -12.67 -6.37 -2.24
CA PHE A 22 -11.82 -5.17 -2.25
C PHE A 22 -10.74 -5.30 -1.18
N CYS A 23 -9.60 -4.66 -1.39
CA CYS A 23 -8.55 -4.56 -0.39
C CYS A 23 -8.57 -3.18 0.25
N LYS A 24 -8.61 -3.14 1.58
CA LYS A 24 -8.24 -1.95 2.35
C LYS A 24 -6.78 -2.09 2.74
N TRP A 25 -5.98 -1.08 2.44
CA TRP A 25 -4.54 -1.12 2.66
C TRP A 25 -4.08 0.09 3.47
N GLY A 26 -2.93 -0.07 4.14
CA GLY A 26 -2.30 0.95 4.98
C GLY A 26 -0.80 0.67 5.08
N ILE A 27 0.01 1.73 5.02
CA ILE A 27 1.46 1.69 5.07
C ILE A 27 1.90 2.40 6.34
N HIS A 28 2.59 1.66 7.18
CA HIS A 28 3.13 2.16 8.44
C HIS A 28 4.62 2.42 8.27
N ALA A 29 5.01 3.69 8.39
CA ALA A 29 6.40 4.12 8.39
C ALA A 29 6.80 4.63 9.77
N GLY A 30 8.08 4.45 10.14
CA GLY A 30 8.63 4.98 11.39
C GLY A 30 8.69 6.50 11.41
N CYS A 31 8.86 7.09 12.60
CA CYS A 31 8.82 8.54 12.83
C CYS A 31 9.86 9.37 12.05
N ALA A 32 10.91 8.75 11.52
CA ALA A 32 11.92 9.41 10.70
C ALA A 32 11.45 9.71 9.25
N TRP A 33 10.34 9.10 8.82
CA TRP A 33 9.82 9.25 7.47
C TRP A 33 8.70 10.29 7.42
N LYS A 34 8.87 11.29 6.56
CA LYS A 34 7.86 12.29 6.27
C LYS A 34 7.23 11.99 4.91
N LEU A 35 5.92 11.80 4.88
CA LEU A 35 5.17 11.72 3.63
C LEU A 35 5.20 13.09 2.93
N LEU A 36 5.67 13.10 1.69
CA LEU A 36 5.68 14.30 0.85
C LEU A 36 4.53 14.30 -0.16
N SER A 37 4.22 13.14 -0.75
CA SER A 37 3.14 12.98 -1.72
C SER A 37 2.65 11.52 -1.76
N GLY A 38 1.45 11.32 -2.30
CA GLY A 38 0.79 10.02 -2.36
C GLY A 38 -0.14 9.75 -1.19
N SER A 39 -0.71 8.55 -1.17
CA SER A 39 -1.60 8.08 -0.10
C SER A 39 -0.93 6.94 0.66
N VAL A 40 -1.04 6.94 1.99
CA VAL A 40 -0.49 5.88 2.84
C VAL A 40 -1.55 4.88 3.28
N GLU A 41 -2.81 5.18 3.02
CA GLU A 41 -3.94 4.30 3.28
C GLU A 41 -4.99 4.48 2.18
N GLY A 42 -5.80 3.46 1.97
CA GLY A 42 -6.81 3.51 0.94
C GLY A 42 -7.58 2.22 0.79
N ARG A 43 -8.34 2.18 -0.29
CA ARG A 43 -9.16 1.03 -0.68
C ARG A 43 -9.11 0.87 -2.21
N THR A 44 -9.02 -0.37 -2.68
CA THR A 44 -9.09 -0.70 -4.11
C THR A 44 -10.53 -0.66 -4.63
N GLN A 45 -10.72 -0.69 -5.94
CA GLN A 45 -12.05 -1.00 -6.49
C GLN A 45 -12.52 -2.40 -6.03
N VAL A 46 -13.83 -2.62 -6.08
CA VAL A 46 -14.40 -3.95 -5.92
C VAL A 46 -14.21 -4.69 -7.24
N ASP A 47 -13.63 -5.88 -7.15
CA ASP A 47 -13.61 -6.84 -8.25
C ASP A 47 -14.57 -7.99 -7.93
N SER A 48 -15.18 -8.57 -8.96
CA SER A 48 -16.12 -9.69 -8.86
C SER A 48 -15.84 -10.72 -9.95
N PRO A 49 -14.79 -11.54 -9.79
CA PRO A 49 -14.48 -12.58 -10.76
C PRO A 49 -15.58 -13.65 -10.77
N GLU A 50 -16.30 -13.78 -11.89
CA GLU A 50 -17.41 -14.75 -12.03
C GLU A 50 -16.92 -16.21 -12.11
N ASN A 51 -15.75 -16.45 -12.71
CA ASN A 51 -15.18 -17.78 -12.94
C ASN A 51 -13.66 -17.85 -12.70
N GLU A 52 -13.05 -16.78 -12.20
CA GLU A 52 -11.61 -16.73 -11.92
C GLU A 52 -11.34 -16.93 -10.43
N PRO A 53 -10.29 -17.70 -10.06
CA PRO A 53 -9.95 -17.93 -8.66
C PRO A 53 -9.25 -16.73 -7.99
N ILE A 54 -9.02 -15.65 -8.74
CA ILE A 54 -8.23 -14.49 -8.33
C ILE A 54 -9.05 -13.22 -8.62
N ALA A 55 -9.17 -12.35 -7.62
CA ALA A 55 -9.63 -10.98 -7.82
C ALA A 55 -8.45 -10.09 -8.24
N HIS A 56 -8.60 -9.39 -9.37
CA HIS A 56 -7.59 -8.52 -9.94
C HIS A 56 -7.94 -7.05 -9.69
N TRP A 57 -7.13 -6.37 -8.90
CA TRP A 57 -7.30 -4.93 -8.65
C TRP A 57 -6.35 -4.08 -9.49
N SER A 58 -5.11 -4.53 -9.70
CA SER A 58 -4.07 -3.72 -10.37
C SER A 58 -4.04 -2.27 -9.85
N HIS A 59 -4.28 -2.09 -8.55
CA HIS A 59 -4.52 -0.77 -7.96
C HIS A 59 -3.19 -0.04 -7.80
N PRO A 60 -3.01 1.14 -8.41
CA PRO A 60 -1.72 1.81 -8.42
C PRO A 60 -1.34 2.30 -7.03
N LEU A 61 -0.06 2.16 -6.69
CA LEU A 61 0.57 2.73 -5.51
C LEU A 61 1.69 3.65 -5.96
N ASP A 62 1.63 4.91 -5.55
CA ASP A 62 2.68 5.89 -5.74
C ASP A 62 2.80 6.74 -4.48
N ILE A 63 3.94 6.63 -3.81
CA ILE A 63 4.19 7.25 -2.51
C ILE A 63 5.58 7.82 -2.51
N HIS A 64 5.68 9.06 -2.05
CA HIS A 64 6.93 9.77 -1.95
C HIS A 64 7.18 10.14 -0.48
N TYR A 65 8.23 9.57 0.10
CA TYR A 65 8.73 9.89 1.42
C TYR A 65 10.05 10.65 1.35
N ALA A 66 10.31 11.48 2.36
CA ALA A 66 11.64 12.01 2.64
C ALA A 66 12.04 11.74 4.09
N THR A 67 13.34 11.55 4.31
CA THR A 67 13.94 11.43 5.63
C THR A 67 15.07 12.43 5.82
N LYS A 68 15.15 12.99 7.03
CA LYS A 68 16.22 13.89 7.47
C LYS A 68 17.29 13.11 8.25
N GLY A 69 17.90 12.11 7.61
CA GLY A 69 19.11 11.41 8.09
C GLY A 69 18.90 10.00 8.63
N LEU A 70 20.00 9.29 8.91
CA LEU A 70 20.04 8.01 9.62
C LEU A 70 19.76 8.24 11.12
N GLN A 71 18.54 8.60 11.50
CA GLN A 71 18.13 8.49 12.90
C GLN A 71 17.72 7.05 13.17
N GLY A 72 18.39 6.43 14.15
CA GLY A 72 18.23 5.05 14.56
C GLY A 72 16.81 4.71 15.00
N ILE A 73 16.57 3.40 15.16
CA ILE A 73 15.29 2.73 15.49
C ILE A 73 14.33 3.64 16.26
N CYS A 74 13.19 3.92 15.63
CA CYS A 74 12.04 4.52 16.29
C CYS A 74 11.44 3.47 17.24
N SER A 75 11.94 3.38 18.46
CA SER A 75 11.34 2.56 19.52
C SER A 75 9.96 3.13 19.86
N THR A 76 8.92 2.43 19.43
CA THR A 76 7.54 2.66 19.86
C THR A 76 7.44 2.13 21.30
N VAL A 77 7.28 3.02 22.27
CA VAL A 77 6.92 2.67 23.65
C VAL A 77 5.41 2.52 23.74
#